data_AF-A0A7S2S1I3-F1
#
_entry.id   AF-A0A7S2S1I3-F1
#
_cell.length_a   1.000
_cell.length_b   1.000
_cell.length_c   1.000
_cell.angle_alpha   90.00
_cell.angle_beta   90.00
_cell.angle_gamma   90.00
#
_symmetry.space_group_name_H-M   'P 1'
#
loop_
_entity.id
_entity.type
_entity.pdbx_description
1 polymer ?
#
loop_
_entity_poly.entity_id
_entity_poly.type
_entity_poly.pdbx_seq_one_letter_code
_entity_poly.pdbx_strand_id
1 'polypeptide(L)'
;SYPRAMTVATEGDVMELMGRGGSDGAAWRPMEVSAETGTHAGIGSQGTFLWQFISHQCSGKPIKGTVGTVLSMVAAVALIISAGVALSSVASGGSPLGYSTSPLMTKIRAASDQALALRALEPLSVTRELLVDPLRHIPFIVSYAAPPTTPTLSTPATGQGASRDPFAVSTRDPYLVVEEGYVDGYSVMLNKFPSFAGHVLLVTDGPEQQADGLSSQDVSVLVDLVREIRGVGFFNSDREAGASQPHKHMQAIPVFSMVSEFPELQGRLPIENTFPREEEEAPGECNTLKLPFQHAFARFGSKPDAAATAFQSMLHCVRDGVSSSVGSYNVLVGDDWLLVVARSQREFEGFDVNAMGFAGALLVKTRQASAFLESAGPIEVLSGVAVAAASPSVTVTSR
;
A
#
# COMPACT_ATOMS: atom_id res chain seq x y z
N SER A 1 -23.93 15.45 35.65
CA SER A 1 -24.62 14.24 35.18
C SER A 1 -24.64 14.25 33.67
N TYR A 2 -23.66 13.59 33.04
CA TYR A 2 -23.61 13.41 31.59
C TYR A 2 -24.67 12.39 31.14
N PRO A 3 -25.43 12.62 30.05
CA PRO A 3 -26.14 11.54 29.38
C PRO A 3 -25.21 10.76 28.45
N ARG A 4 -25.40 9.44 28.46
CA ARG A 4 -24.63 8.38 27.81
C ARG A 4 -24.81 8.36 26.29
N ALA A 5 -23.79 7.81 25.64
CA ALA A 5 -23.70 7.48 24.23
C ALA A 5 -24.89 6.62 23.73
N MET A 6 -25.35 6.91 22.51
CA MET A 6 -26.17 6.01 21.69
C MET A 6 -25.23 5.18 20.82
N THR A 7 -25.33 3.85 20.94
CA THR A 7 -24.60 2.88 20.13
C THR A 7 -25.31 2.73 18.78
N VAL A 8 -24.59 2.88 17.67
CA VAL A 8 -25.06 2.52 16.33
C VAL A 8 -24.55 1.11 16.04
N ALA A 9 -25.45 0.16 15.89
CA ALA A 9 -25.15 -1.17 15.36
C ALA A 9 -25.53 -1.17 13.87
N THR A 10 -24.60 -1.58 13.02
CA THR A 10 -24.83 -1.76 11.58
C THR A 10 -24.88 -3.25 11.27
N GLU A 11 -26.10 -3.76 11.06
CA GLU A 11 -26.34 -5.02 10.37
C GLU A 11 -27.53 -4.82 9.43
N GLY A 12 -27.29 -4.93 8.12
CA GLY A 12 -28.33 -5.00 7.09
C GLY A 12 -28.96 -3.65 6.68
N ASP A 13 -29.16 -3.49 5.37
CA ASP A 13 -29.77 -2.33 4.72
C ASP A 13 -31.26 -2.13 5.11
N VAL A 14 -31.55 -1.60 6.30
CA VAL A 14 -32.83 -0.93 6.61
C VAL A 14 -32.61 0.13 7.71
N MET A 15 -32.82 1.40 7.40
CA MET A 15 -32.90 2.47 8.42
C MET A 15 -34.30 2.47 9.05
N GLU A 16 -34.46 1.89 10.24
CA GLU A 16 -35.65 2.11 11.09
C GLU A 16 -35.37 3.18 12.15
N LEU A 17 -36.02 4.34 12.01
CA LEU A 17 -36.04 5.39 13.03
C LEU A 17 -37.14 5.07 14.06
N MET A 18 -36.79 4.53 15.23
CA MET A 18 -37.72 4.42 16.36
C MET A 18 -37.61 5.64 17.30
N GLY A 19 -38.66 6.47 17.33
CA GLY A 19 -38.88 7.49 18.34
C GLY A 19 -40.02 7.12 19.27
N ARG A 20 -39.79 7.16 20.59
CA ARG A 20 -40.85 7.05 21.61
C ARG A 20 -41.44 8.44 21.88
N GLY A 21 -42.72 8.63 21.58
CA GLY A 21 -43.53 9.79 21.96
C GLY A 21 -44.99 9.36 22.14
N GLY A 22 -45.64 9.81 23.21
CA GLY A 22 -46.84 9.19 23.77
C GLY A 22 -48.16 9.37 23.02
N SER A 23 -49.12 8.53 23.42
CA SER A 23 -50.58 8.66 23.39
C SER A 23 -51.21 9.32 22.16
N ASP A 24 -51.56 8.53 21.15
CA ASP A 24 -52.96 8.19 20.84
C ASP A 24 -53.02 7.23 19.65
N GLY A 25 -53.96 6.28 19.69
CA GLY A 25 -54.00 5.12 18.80
C GLY A 25 -54.35 5.46 17.36
N ALA A 26 -53.48 5.05 16.44
CA ALA A 26 -53.83 4.74 15.05
C ALA A 26 -52.86 3.67 14.51
N ALA A 27 -53.41 2.58 13.97
CA ALA A 27 -52.65 1.46 13.44
C ALA A 27 -51.95 1.82 12.12
N TRP A 28 -50.67 1.49 11.98
CA TRP A 28 -49.90 1.67 10.76
C TRP A 28 -49.97 0.42 9.86
N ARG A 29 -50.16 0.59 8.55
CA ARG A 29 -49.92 -0.44 7.54
C ARG A 29 -48.61 -0.13 6.81
N PRO A 30 -47.77 -1.14 6.47
CA PRO A 30 -46.57 -0.91 5.67
C PRO A 30 -46.96 -0.52 4.25
N MET A 31 -46.27 0.45 3.68
CA MET A 31 -46.36 0.81 2.27
C MET A 31 -45.14 0.18 1.57
N GLU A 32 -45.36 -0.87 0.79
CA GLU A 32 -44.33 -1.44 -0.09
C GLU A 32 -44.06 -0.45 -1.24
N VAL A 33 -42.80 -0.07 -1.41
CA VAL A 33 -42.34 0.66 -2.60
C VAL A 33 -41.50 -0.30 -3.43
N SER A 34 -42.06 -0.78 -4.54
CA SER A 34 -41.32 -1.55 -5.55
C SER A 34 -40.55 -0.60 -6.46
N ALA A 35 -39.23 -0.73 -6.51
CA ALA A 35 -38.40 -0.05 -7.50
C ALA A 35 -38.22 -0.97 -8.72
N GLU A 36 -38.94 -0.69 -9.80
CA GLU A 36 -38.67 -1.28 -11.12
C GLU A 36 -37.36 -0.72 -11.69
N THR A 37 -36.57 -1.61 -12.26
CA THR A 37 -35.28 -1.35 -12.90
C THR A 37 -35.45 -0.56 -14.20
N GLY A 38 -34.71 0.56 -14.33
CA GLY A 38 -34.54 1.29 -15.58
C GLY A 38 -33.10 1.80 -15.75
N THR A 39 -32.43 1.30 -16.78
CA THR A 39 -31.06 1.60 -17.22
C THR A 39 -30.91 3.03 -17.80
N HIS A 40 -29.98 3.85 -17.28
CA HIS A 40 -28.93 4.60 -18.02
C HIS A 40 -28.26 5.71 -17.18
N ALA A 41 -26.94 5.83 -17.36
CA ALA A 41 -26.06 7.02 -17.24
C ALA A 41 -25.56 7.52 -15.86
N GLY A 42 -24.22 7.55 -15.75
CA GLY A 42 -23.46 8.70 -15.24
C GLY A 42 -23.31 8.86 -13.73
N ILE A 43 -22.08 8.68 -13.22
CA ILE A 43 -21.65 9.14 -11.90
C ILE A 43 -21.83 10.66 -11.86
N GLY A 44 -22.84 11.11 -11.11
CA GLY A 44 -23.31 12.50 -11.04
C GLY A 44 -24.78 12.66 -10.64
N SER A 45 -25.54 11.56 -10.56
CA SER A 45 -26.99 11.64 -10.37
C SER A 45 -27.48 11.67 -8.92
N GLN A 46 -26.74 11.20 -7.91
CA GLN A 46 -27.28 11.15 -6.53
C GLN A 46 -27.47 12.54 -5.86
N GLY A 47 -26.58 13.51 -6.10
CA GLY A 47 -26.76 14.88 -5.62
C GLY A 47 -27.86 15.64 -6.37
N THR A 48 -28.06 15.31 -7.65
CA THR A 48 -29.03 15.96 -8.54
C THR A 48 -30.46 15.45 -8.27
N PHE A 49 -30.63 14.17 -7.93
CA PHE A 49 -31.91 13.60 -7.51
C PHE A 49 -32.40 14.18 -6.18
N LEU A 50 -31.52 14.37 -5.20
CA LEU A 50 -31.88 14.99 -3.93
C LEU A 50 -32.29 16.46 -4.12
N TRP A 51 -31.64 17.18 -5.03
CA TRP A 51 -31.98 18.57 -5.35
C TRP A 51 -33.28 18.71 -6.13
N GLN A 52 -33.55 17.84 -7.12
CA GLN A 52 -34.83 17.83 -7.84
C GLN A 52 -36.00 17.41 -6.93
N PHE A 53 -35.79 16.46 -6.01
CA PHE A 53 -36.83 16.03 -5.06
C PHE A 53 -37.20 17.12 -4.06
N ILE A 54 -36.21 17.85 -3.54
CA ILE A 54 -36.43 18.99 -2.62
C ILE A 54 -37.03 20.19 -3.40
N SER A 55 -36.54 20.49 -4.60
CA SER A 55 -37.05 21.60 -5.41
C SER A 55 -38.50 21.38 -5.86
N HIS A 56 -38.93 20.14 -6.11
CA HIS A 56 -40.29 19.86 -6.55
C HIS A 56 -41.32 19.93 -5.41
N GLN A 57 -40.90 19.65 -4.17
CA GLN A 57 -41.73 19.82 -2.96
C GLN A 57 -41.78 21.27 -2.46
N CYS A 58 -40.87 22.14 -2.90
CA CYS A 58 -40.82 23.55 -2.47
C CYS A 58 -41.50 24.53 -3.43
N SER A 59 -41.96 24.10 -4.61
CA SER A 59 -42.75 24.94 -5.51
C SER A 59 -44.25 24.93 -5.12
N GLY A 60 -44.58 25.55 -3.99
CA GLY A 60 -45.98 25.85 -3.65
C GLY A 60 -46.33 25.80 -2.17
N LYS A 61 -46.10 26.92 -1.49
CA LYS A 61 -46.51 27.31 -0.11
C LYS A 61 -45.49 27.04 1.00
N PRO A 62 -45.32 28.00 1.95
CA PRO A 62 -44.35 27.87 3.03
C PRO A 62 -44.83 26.87 4.10
N ILE A 63 -44.00 25.88 4.40
CA ILE A 63 -44.23 24.95 5.51
C ILE A 63 -43.92 25.71 6.81
N LYS A 64 -44.96 26.19 7.51
CA LYS A 64 -44.82 26.75 8.86
C LYS A 64 -44.83 25.62 9.88
N GLY A 65 -43.73 25.44 10.60
CA GLY A 65 -43.60 24.50 11.72
C GLY A 65 -42.18 23.97 11.90
N THR A 66 -41.92 23.37 13.07
CA THR A 66 -40.62 22.89 13.55
C THR A 66 -39.85 22.03 12.53
N VAL A 67 -40.56 21.31 11.66
CA VAL A 67 -40.00 20.45 10.60
C VAL A 67 -39.27 21.24 9.50
N GLY A 68 -39.76 22.43 9.13
CA GLY A 68 -39.10 23.28 8.13
C GLY A 68 -37.80 23.92 8.64
N THR A 69 -37.68 24.07 9.96
CA THR A 69 -36.47 24.58 10.62
C THR A 69 -35.39 23.50 10.68
N VAL A 70 -35.79 22.25 10.93
CA VAL A 70 -34.87 21.09 10.96
C VAL A 70 -34.29 20.78 9.58
N LEU A 71 -35.11 20.79 8.51
CA LEU A 71 -34.60 20.58 7.15
C LEU A 71 -33.64 21.69 6.70
N SER A 72 -33.92 22.95 7.05
CA SER A 72 -33.03 24.07 6.74
C SER A 72 -31.70 23.98 7.51
N MET A 73 -31.72 23.47 8.76
CA MET A 73 -30.50 23.22 9.53
C MET A 73 -29.66 22.08 8.97
N VAL A 74 -30.28 20.97 8.54
CA VAL A 74 -29.55 19.85 7.93
C VAL A 74 -28.92 20.26 6.59
N ALA A 75 -29.64 21.03 5.76
CA ALA A 75 -29.09 21.56 4.52
C ALA A 75 -27.94 22.56 4.77
N ALA A 76 -28.07 23.43 5.78
CA ALA A 76 -27.01 24.37 6.16
C ALA A 76 -25.77 23.66 6.73
N VAL A 77 -25.95 22.61 7.54
CA VAL A 77 -24.85 21.78 8.06
C VAL A 77 -24.16 21.02 6.93
N ALA A 78 -24.91 20.47 5.96
CA ALA A 78 -24.33 19.84 4.78
C ALA A 78 -23.54 20.84 3.91
N LEU A 79 -24.03 22.08 3.76
CA LEU A 79 -23.32 23.15 3.05
C LEU A 79 -22.05 23.61 3.79
N ILE A 80 -22.09 23.69 5.12
CA ILE A 80 -20.93 24.06 5.96
C ILE A 80 -19.86 22.95 5.95
N ILE A 81 -20.28 21.67 5.97
CA ILE A 81 -19.35 20.54 5.83
C ILE A 81 -18.72 20.55 4.43
N SER A 82 -19.51 20.78 3.39
CA SER A 82 -19.02 20.80 2.00
C SER A 82 -18.11 22.01 1.73
N ALA A 83 -18.45 23.18 2.27
CA ALA A 83 -17.62 24.39 2.18
C ALA A 83 -16.37 24.31 3.06
N GLY A 84 -16.44 23.67 4.24
CA GLY A 84 -15.30 23.43 5.13
C GLY A 84 -14.28 22.46 4.53
N VAL A 85 -14.75 21.43 3.82
CA VAL A 85 -13.89 20.51 3.04
C VAL A 85 -13.25 21.23 1.84
N ALA A 86 -13.97 22.16 1.19
CA ALA A 86 -13.46 22.90 0.03
C ALA A 86 -12.50 24.06 0.40
N LEU A 87 -12.69 24.73 1.53
CA LEU A 87 -11.88 25.89 1.95
C LEU A 87 -10.59 25.52 2.70
N SER A 88 -10.45 24.26 3.13
CA SER A 88 -9.23 23.76 3.79
C SER A 88 -8.11 23.37 2.82
N SER A 89 -8.34 23.41 1.50
CA SER A 89 -7.35 22.99 0.49
C SER A 89 -6.58 24.13 -0.18
N VAL A 90 -6.86 25.39 0.18
CA VAL A 90 -6.24 26.58 -0.45
C VAL A 90 -5.53 27.44 0.58
N ALA A 91 -4.59 26.86 1.31
CA ALA A 91 -3.51 27.58 1.98
C ALA A 91 -2.35 26.62 2.26
N SER A 92 -1.31 26.69 1.42
CA SER A 92 0.08 26.27 1.68
C SER A 92 0.30 25.06 2.62
N GLY A 93 0.56 23.90 2.03
CA GLY A 93 1.00 22.68 2.73
C GLY A 93 -0.04 21.57 2.63
N GLY A 94 0.04 20.76 1.58
CA GLY A 94 -0.86 19.62 1.40
C GLY A 94 -0.81 18.69 2.62
N SER A 95 -1.96 18.09 2.98
CA SER A 95 -2.03 17.11 4.06
C SER A 95 -0.91 16.07 3.90
N PRO A 96 -0.17 15.73 4.98
CA PRO A 96 0.87 14.71 4.92
C PRO A 96 0.34 13.36 4.42
N LEU A 97 -0.97 13.13 4.61
CA LEU A 97 -1.75 11.96 4.18
C LEU A 97 -2.50 12.16 2.84
N GLY A 98 -2.14 13.13 2.00
CA GLY A 98 -2.80 13.33 0.71
C GLY A 98 -2.30 12.36 -0.38
N TYR A 99 -3.20 11.83 -1.21
CA TYR A 99 -2.82 11.20 -2.48
C TYR A 99 -1.90 12.13 -3.27
N SER A 100 -0.83 11.61 -3.87
CA SER A 100 -0.07 12.38 -4.84
C SER A 100 -0.97 12.76 -6.02
N THR A 101 -0.93 14.03 -6.39
CA THR A 101 -1.67 14.59 -7.54
C THR A 101 -0.80 14.67 -8.78
N SER A 102 0.30 13.91 -8.83
CA SER A 102 1.18 13.90 -9.99
C SER A 102 0.47 13.43 -11.26
N PRO A 103 0.98 13.83 -12.45
CA PRO A 103 0.50 13.31 -13.72
C PRO A 103 0.52 11.78 -13.75
N LEU A 104 1.61 11.15 -13.31
CA LEU A 104 1.70 9.69 -13.28
C LEU A 104 0.66 9.07 -12.33
N MET A 105 0.43 9.61 -11.13
CA MET A 105 -0.61 9.08 -10.24
C MET A 105 -2.02 9.19 -10.82
N THR A 106 -2.27 10.19 -11.65
CA THR A 106 -3.53 10.29 -12.39
C THR A 106 -3.63 9.19 -13.45
N LYS A 107 -2.55 8.90 -14.18
CA LYS A 107 -2.48 7.75 -15.11
C LYS A 107 -2.65 6.41 -14.39
N ILE A 108 -1.98 6.20 -13.25
CA ILE A 108 -2.09 4.98 -12.44
C ILE A 108 -3.53 4.72 -12.01
N ARG A 109 -4.25 5.76 -11.53
CA ARG A 109 -5.65 5.63 -11.15
C ARG A 109 -6.54 5.28 -12.34
N ALA A 110 -6.41 6.02 -13.45
CA ALA A 110 -7.19 5.78 -14.65
C ALA A 110 -6.94 4.37 -15.22
N ALA A 111 -5.68 3.94 -15.30
CA ALA A 111 -5.32 2.59 -15.73
C ALA A 111 -5.86 1.53 -14.78
N SER A 112 -5.81 1.76 -13.46
CA SER A 112 -6.37 0.83 -12.46
C SER A 112 -7.88 0.66 -12.63
N ASP A 113 -8.62 1.76 -12.76
CA ASP A 113 -10.08 1.73 -12.94
C ASP A 113 -10.47 0.97 -14.21
N GLN A 114 -9.75 1.23 -15.32
CA GLN A 114 -9.95 0.54 -16.58
C GLN A 114 -9.61 -0.95 -16.49
N ALA A 115 -8.46 -1.29 -15.93
CA ALA A 115 -7.99 -2.66 -15.80
C ALA A 115 -8.89 -3.49 -14.87
N LEU A 116 -9.45 -2.90 -13.82
CA LEU A 116 -10.46 -3.52 -12.96
C LEU A 116 -11.75 -3.80 -13.73
N ALA A 117 -12.25 -2.81 -14.47
CA ALA A 117 -13.48 -2.97 -15.27
C ALA A 117 -13.33 -4.08 -16.32
N LEU A 118 -12.13 -4.27 -16.86
CA LEU A 118 -11.79 -5.30 -17.85
C LEU A 118 -11.33 -6.63 -17.24
N ARG A 119 -11.23 -6.73 -15.89
CA ARG A 119 -10.66 -7.88 -15.17
C ARG A 119 -9.22 -8.24 -15.57
N ALA A 120 -8.47 -7.26 -16.07
CA ALA A 120 -7.02 -7.38 -16.26
C ALA A 120 -6.27 -7.22 -14.92
N LEU A 121 -6.78 -6.37 -14.02
CA LEU A 121 -6.30 -6.20 -12.65
C LEU A 121 -7.11 -7.06 -11.68
N GLU A 122 -6.44 -7.86 -10.87
CA GLU A 122 -7.04 -8.83 -9.95
C GLU A 122 -6.48 -8.64 -8.52
N PRO A 123 -6.91 -7.60 -7.77
CA PRO A 123 -6.43 -7.34 -6.41
C PRO A 123 -6.62 -8.53 -5.47
N LEU A 124 -5.64 -8.73 -4.59
CA LEU A 124 -5.75 -9.76 -3.56
C LEU A 124 -6.83 -9.37 -2.55
N SER A 125 -7.76 -10.28 -2.29
CA SER A 125 -8.71 -10.14 -1.18
C SER A 125 -7.97 -10.38 0.12
N VAL A 126 -7.78 -9.33 0.93
CA VAL A 126 -7.05 -9.39 2.19
C VAL A 126 -7.82 -8.69 3.31
N THR A 127 -7.69 -9.20 4.52
CA THR A 127 -7.99 -8.43 5.75
C THR A 127 -6.69 -7.95 6.36
N ARG A 128 -6.69 -6.80 7.04
CA ARG A 128 -5.46 -6.22 7.61
C ARG A 128 -5.61 -5.88 9.09
N GLU A 129 -4.51 -5.99 9.80
CA GLU A 129 -4.37 -5.51 11.17
C GLU A 129 -2.95 -4.97 11.43
N LEU A 130 -2.79 -4.29 12.56
CA LEU A 130 -1.46 -3.96 13.10
C LEU A 130 -1.04 -4.98 14.14
N LEU A 131 0.14 -5.56 13.96
CA LEU A 131 0.81 -6.40 14.95
C LEU A 131 2.07 -5.69 15.46
N VAL A 132 2.12 -5.37 16.74
CA VAL A 132 3.26 -4.64 17.33
C VAL A 132 4.30 -5.63 17.87
N ASP A 133 5.55 -5.52 17.41
CA ASP A 133 6.66 -6.27 17.99
C ASP A 133 6.86 -5.88 19.46
N PRO A 134 6.80 -6.82 20.42
CA PRO A 134 6.80 -6.48 21.84
C PRO A 134 8.14 -5.96 22.35
N LEU A 135 9.26 -6.30 21.69
CA LEU A 135 10.61 -5.91 22.14
C LEU A 135 11.05 -4.56 21.58
N ARG A 136 10.75 -4.30 20.30
CA ARG A 136 11.19 -3.09 19.58
C ARG A 136 10.08 -2.08 19.38
N HIS A 137 8.83 -2.43 19.72
CA HIS A 137 7.65 -1.58 19.57
C HIS A 137 7.43 -1.09 18.12
N ILE A 138 7.79 -1.92 17.15
CA ILE A 138 7.59 -1.64 15.73
C ILE A 138 6.20 -2.17 15.34
N PRO A 139 5.27 -1.33 14.85
CA PRO A 139 3.98 -1.80 14.36
C PRO A 139 4.14 -2.39 12.96
N PHE A 140 3.66 -3.60 12.71
CA PHE A 140 3.66 -4.25 11.40
C PHE A 140 2.26 -4.27 10.81
N ILE A 141 2.12 -3.95 9.53
CA ILE A 141 0.89 -4.17 8.77
C ILE A 141 0.86 -5.64 8.37
N VAL A 142 -0.10 -6.41 8.87
CA VAL A 142 -0.26 -7.82 8.51
C VAL A 142 -1.49 -7.96 7.62
N SER A 143 -1.29 -8.42 6.39
CA SER A 143 -2.36 -8.71 5.43
C SER A 143 -2.62 -10.22 5.36
N TYR A 144 -3.83 -10.66 5.70
CA TYR A 144 -4.25 -12.05 5.58
C TYR A 144 -5.01 -12.26 4.28
N ALA A 145 -4.40 -12.98 3.34
CA ALA A 145 -5.03 -13.30 2.07
C ALA A 145 -6.13 -14.34 2.26
N ALA A 146 -7.31 -14.05 1.70
CA ALA A 146 -8.35 -15.04 1.55
C ALA A 146 -7.88 -16.15 0.60
N PRO A 147 -8.32 -17.41 0.80
CA PRO A 147 -8.15 -18.44 -0.21
C PRO A 147 -8.74 -17.96 -1.55
N PRO A 148 -8.13 -18.31 -2.69
CA PRO A 148 -8.67 -17.90 -3.99
C PRO A 148 -10.12 -18.38 -4.13
N THR A 149 -11.05 -17.44 -4.33
CA THR A 149 -12.51 -17.68 -4.40
C THR A 149 -12.93 -18.34 -5.72
N THR A 150 -12.06 -18.31 -6.72
CA THR A 150 -12.12 -19.17 -7.89
C THR A 150 -11.05 -20.23 -7.72
N PRO A 151 -11.31 -21.52 -8.00
CA PRO A 151 -10.21 -22.38 -8.37
C PRO A 151 -9.54 -21.62 -9.53
N THR A 152 -8.30 -21.19 -9.32
CA THR A 152 -7.41 -21.05 -10.46
C THR A 152 -7.68 -22.30 -11.27
N LEU A 153 -8.12 -22.16 -12.53
CA LEU A 153 -7.83 -23.22 -13.47
C LEU A 153 -6.34 -23.40 -13.28
N SER A 154 -5.98 -24.40 -12.48
CA SER A 154 -4.68 -25.00 -12.44
C SER A 154 -4.54 -25.38 -13.89
N THR A 155 -3.97 -24.47 -14.67
CA THR A 155 -3.47 -24.85 -15.97
C THR A 155 -2.44 -25.86 -15.52
N PRO A 156 -2.69 -27.16 -15.77
CA PRO A 156 -1.69 -28.13 -15.41
C PRO A 156 -0.44 -27.63 -16.12
N ALA A 157 0.71 -27.73 -15.47
CA ALA A 157 1.98 -27.67 -16.18
C ALA A 157 2.00 -28.86 -17.16
N THR A 158 1.29 -28.70 -18.28
CA THR A 158 1.15 -29.65 -19.37
C THR A 158 1.44 -28.87 -20.63
N GLY A 159 2.63 -29.10 -21.18
CA GLY A 159 2.96 -28.81 -22.56
C GLY A 159 3.80 -27.55 -22.77
N GLN A 160 5.12 -27.76 -22.84
CA GLN A 160 6.04 -27.18 -23.83
C GLN A 160 5.57 -25.89 -24.57
N GLY A 161 5.48 -24.80 -23.84
CA GLY A 161 5.62 -23.44 -24.36
C GLY A 161 6.47 -22.70 -23.35
N ALA A 162 7.55 -22.05 -23.76
CA ALA A 162 8.30 -21.16 -22.87
C ALA A 162 7.30 -20.24 -22.18
N SER A 163 7.30 -20.22 -20.84
CA SER A 163 6.48 -19.29 -20.07
C SER A 163 6.69 -17.90 -20.65
N ARG A 164 5.64 -17.33 -21.25
CA ARG A 164 5.72 -16.06 -21.98
C ARG A 164 6.04 -14.98 -20.95
N ASP A 165 7.19 -14.31 -21.11
CA ASP A 165 7.60 -13.20 -20.25
C ASP A 165 6.46 -12.16 -20.18
N PRO A 166 5.87 -11.86 -19.01
CA PRO A 166 4.74 -10.93 -18.91
C PRO A 166 5.15 -9.45 -19.04
N PHE A 167 6.45 -9.13 -19.02
CA PHE A 167 6.96 -7.75 -19.02
C PHE A 167 7.57 -7.34 -20.36
N ALA A 168 7.98 -8.29 -21.19
CA ALA A 168 8.47 -7.99 -22.53
C ALA A 168 7.41 -7.23 -23.36
N VAL A 169 7.86 -6.22 -24.10
CA VAL A 169 7.00 -5.31 -24.89
C VAL A 169 6.08 -6.07 -25.87
N SER A 170 6.54 -7.20 -26.42
CA SER A 170 5.77 -8.01 -27.37
C SER A 170 4.71 -8.90 -26.72
N THR A 171 4.65 -8.95 -25.39
CA THR A 171 3.90 -9.95 -24.64
C THR A 171 3.13 -9.41 -23.44
N ARG A 172 3.50 -8.23 -22.94
CA ARG A 172 2.82 -7.56 -21.84
C ARG A 172 1.35 -7.29 -22.15
N ASP A 173 0.52 -7.39 -21.11
CA ASP A 173 -0.90 -7.06 -21.20
C ASP A 173 -1.05 -5.53 -21.37
N PRO A 174 -1.58 -5.03 -22.50
CA PRO A 174 -1.69 -3.60 -22.74
C PRO A 174 -2.62 -2.90 -21.76
N TYR A 175 -3.55 -3.60 -21.10
CA TYR A 175 -4.43 -3.02 -20.09
C TYR A 175 -3.75 -2.82 -18.74
N LEU A 176 -2.58 -3.42 -18.53
CA LEU A 176 -1.76 -3.20 -17.34
C LEU A 176 -0.67 -2.15 -17.58
N VAL A 177 -0.49 -1.64 -18.80
CA VAL A 177 0.51 -0.61 -19.08
C VAL A 177 -0.03 0.76 -18.66
N VAL A 178 0.70 1.44 -17.77
CA VAL A 178 0.38 2.81 -17.32
C VAL A 178 1.06 3.84 -18.21
N GLU A 179 2.34 3.63 -18.49
CA GLU A 179 3.17 4.55 -19.27
C GLU A 179 4.33 3.79 -19.93
N GLU A 180 4.35 3.77 -21.26
CA GLU A 180 5.46 3.22 -22.03
C GLU A 180 6.57 4.28 -22.15
N GLY A 181 7.83 3.87 -22.00
CA GLY A 181 8.96 4.78 -22.11
C GLY A 181 8.88 5.93 -21.10
N TYR A 182 8.48 5.62 -19.86
CA TYR A 182 8.44 6.57 -18.75
C TYR A 182 9.78 7.29 -18.59
N VAL A 183 10.85 6.51 -18.68
CA VAL A 183 12.22 6.94 -18.97
C VAL A 183 12.73 6.04 -20.09
N ASP A 184 13.70 6.49 -20.89
CA ASP A 184 14.28 5.67 -21.96
C ASP A 184 14.73 4.30 -21.42
N GLY A 185 14.18 3.23 -22.00
CA GLY A 185 14.43 1.84 -21.56
C GLY A 185 13.57 1.34 -20.38
N TYR A 186 12.64 2.14 -19.85
CA TYR A 186 11.77 1.76 -18.73
C TYR A 186 10.30 2.09 -18.98
N SER A 187 9.42 1.16 -18.64
CA SER A 187 7.97 1.35 -18.66
C SER A 187 7.36 1.15 -17.27
N VAL A 188 6.25 1.83 -17.00
CA VAL A 188 5.45 1.64 -15.77
C VAL A 188 4.23 0.80 -16.08
N MET A 189 4.03 -0.26 -15.31
CA MET A 189 2.90 -1.17 -15.42
C MET A 189 2.20 -1.35 -14.07
N LEU A 190 0.92 -1.68 -14.06
CA LEU A 190 0.23 -2.14 -12.85
C LEU A 190 0.72 -3.55 -12.49
N ASN A 191 0.94 -3.79 -11.20
CA ASN A 191 1.03 -5.16 -10.73
C ASN A 191 -0.33 -5.83 -10.91
N LYS A 192 -0.38 -6.98 -11.61
CA LYS A 192 -1.64 -7.69 -11.88
C LYS A 192 -2.38 -8.13 -10.61
N PHE A 193 -1.66 -8.50 -9.55
CA PHE A 193 -2.21 -9.03 -8.30
C PHE A 193 -1.82 -8.16 -7.11
N PRO A 194 -2.26 -6.90 -7.05
CA PRO A 194 -1.81 -5.97 -6.03
C PRO A 194 -2.42 -6.33 -4.67
N SER A 195 -1.59 -6.32 -3.61
CA SER A 195 -2.07 -6.30 -2.22
C SER A 195 -2.40 -4.90 -1.73
N PHE A 196 -1.87 -3.84 -2.33
CA PHE A 196 -2.17 -2.44 -2.03
C PHE A 196 -2.52 -1.68 -3.31
N ALA A 197 -3.45 -0.74 -3.22
CA ALA A 197 -3.92 0.00 -4.38
C ALA A 197 -2.81 0.87 -5.01
N GLY A 198 -2.79 0.94 -6.34
CA GLY A 198 -1.77 1.71 -7.07
C GLY A 198 -0.37 1.08 -7.08
N HIS A 199 -0.24 -0.19 -6.70
CA HIS A 199 1.01 -0.94 -6.81
C HIS A 199 1.42 -1.08 -8.29
N VAL A 200 2.55 -0.49 -8.64
CA VAL A 200 3.13 -0.51 -9.98
C VAL A 200 4.45 -1.26 -10.03
N LEU A 201 4.81 -1.70 -11.23
CA LEU A 201 6.08 -2.27 -11.63
C LEU A 201 6.78 -1.26 -12.54
N LEU A 202 8.06 -1.01 -12.27
CA LEU A 202 8.97 -0.32 -13.17
C LEU A 202 9.80 -1.40 -13.87
N VAL A 203 9.48 -1.69 -15.12
CA VAL A 203 10.07 -2.79 -15.90
C VAL A 203 11.04 -2.24 -16.92
N THR A 204 12.14 -2.95 -17.17
CA THR A 204 13.02 -2.64 -18.30
C THR A 204 12.30 -2.98 -19.61
N ASP A 205 12.49 -2.20 -20.67
CA ASP A 205 11.94 -2.54 -21.99
C ASP A 205 12.81 -3.60 -22.71
N GLY A 206 14.10 -3.65 -22.36
CA GLY A 206 15.06 -4.64 -22.85
C GLY A 206 15.07 -5.94 -22.03
N PRO A 207 15.74 -7.00 -22.53
CA PRO A 207 15.80 -8.31 -21.88
C PRO A 207 16.87 -8.35 -20.77
N GLU A 208 16.71 -7.55 -19.73
CA GLU A 208 17.61 -7.56 -18.55
C GLU A 208 17.16 -8.63 -17.54
N GLN A 209 18.13 -9.25 -16.85
CA GLN A 209 17.83 -10.25 -15.83
C GLN A 209 17.73 -9.60 -14.45
N GLN A 210 16.75 -10.05 -13.66
CA GLN A 210 16.55 -9.64 -12.26
C GLN A 210 17.84 -9.87 -11.45
N ALA A 211 18.52 -10.99 -11.70
CA ALA A 211 19.74 -11.39 -11.00
C ALA A 211 20.98 -10.53 -11.32
N ASP A 212 20.92 -9.66 -12.33
CA ASP A 212 22.03 -8.74 -12.65
C ASP A 212 22.16 -7.61 -11.61
N GLY A 213 21.16 -7.45 -10.74
CA GLY A 213 21.12 -6.42 -9.71
C GLY A 213 20.78 -5.03 -10.26
N LEU A 214 20.80 -4.02 -9.39
CA LEU A 214 20.50 -2.64 -9.76
C LEU A 214 21.77 -1.92 -10.22
N SER A 215 21.69 -1.27 -11.37
CA SER A 215 22.63 -0.26 -11.84
C SER A 215 22.34 1.09 -11.18
N SER A 216 23.24 2.05 -11.35
CA SER A 216 23.02 3.44 -10.91
C SER A 216 21.79 4.07 -11.59
N GLN A 217 21.52 3.73 -12.85
CA GLN A 217 20.34 4.20 -13.58
C GLN A 217 19.06 3.65 -12.95
N ASP A 218 19.03 2.35 -12.62
CA ASP A 218 17.85 1.72 -12.01
C ASP A 218 17.49 2.38 -10.67
N VAL A 219 18.49 2.67 -9.84
CA VAL A 219 18.30 3.37 -8.56
C VAL A 219 17.75 4.78 -8.80
N SER A 220 18.30 5.52 -9.77
CA SER A 220 17.83 6.88 -10.07
C SER A 220 16.37 6.89 -10.53
N VAL A 221 16.01 6.04 -11.51
CA VAL A 221 14.64 6.00 -12.05
C VAL A 221 13.65 5.51 -10.99
N LEU A 222 14.05 4.57 -10.12
CA LEU A 222 13.22 4.14 -9.00
C LEU A 222 12.98 5.27 -7.99
N VAL A 223 14.01 6.06 -7.64
CA VAL A 223 13.87 7.22 -6.75
C VAL A 223 12.91 8.25 -7.34
N ASP A 224 13.04 8.55 -8.64
CA ASP A 224 12.17 9.51 -9.31
C ASP A 224 10.71 9.04 -9.31
N LEU A 225 10.47 7.76 -9.63
CA LEU A 225 9.15 7.14 -9.56
C LEU A 225 8.56 7.22 -8.14
N VAL A 226 9.34 6.85 -7.13
CA VAL A 226 8.95 6.86 -5.72
C VAL A 226 8.51 8.25 -5.27
N ARG A 227 9.28 9.28 -5.63
CA ARG A 227 8.95 10.67 -5.34
C ARG A 227 7.69 11.12 -6.04
N GLU A 228 7.56 10.81 -7.33
CA GLU A 228 6.41 11.21 -8.12
C GLU A 228 5.10 10.62 -7.56
N ILE A 229 5.11 9.38 -7.09
CA ILE A 229 3.92 8.72 -6.53
C ILE A 229 3.76 8.93 -5.02
N ARG A 230 4.72 9.58 -4.35
CA ARG A 230 4.84 9.64 -2.87
C ARG A 230 4.76 8.24 -2.26
N GLY A 231 5.59 7.35 -2.78
CA GLY A 231 5.55 5.92 -2.54
C GLY A 231 6.73 5.38 -1.75
N VAL A 232 6.80 4.06 -1.76
CA VAL A 232 7.97 3.27 -1.40
C VAL A 232 8.29 2.35 -2.55
N GLY A 233 9.54 2.37 -2.97
CA GLY A 233 10.10 1.53 -4.01
C GLY A 233 10.78 0.32 -3.40
N PHE A 234 10.78 -0.80 -4.10
CA PHE A 234 11.50 -1.98 -3.67
C PHE A 234 11.99 -2.86 -4.81
N PHE A 235 13.00 -3.66 -4.51
CA PHE A 235 13.62 -4.61 -5.41
C PHE A 235 13.99 -5.90 -4.68
N ASN A 236 13.78 -7.03 -5.35
CA ASN A 236 14.17 -8.37 -4.88
C ASN A 236 15.22 -8.90 -5.87
N SER A 237 16.48 -9.09 -5.45
CA SER A 237 17.57 -9.41 -6.38
C SER A 237 17.39 -10.70 -7.16
N ASP A 238 16.77 -11.70 -6.55
CA ASP A 238 16.62 -13.03 -7.12
C ASP A 238 15.48 -13.80 -6.44
N ARG A 239 15.38 -15.09 -6.74
CA ARG A 239 14.35 -15.99 -6.19
C ARG A 239 14.41 -16.11 -4.66
N GLU A 240 15.60 -16.09 -4.07
CA GLU A 240 15.80 -16.18 -2.61
C GLU A 240 15.50 -14.84 -1.92
N ALA A 241 15.65 -13.73 -2.64
CA ALA A 241 15.15 -12.43 -2.20
C ALA A 241 13.63 -12.25 -2.39
N GLY A 242 12.92 -13.24 -2.93
CA GLY A 242 11.47 -13.21 -3.15
C GLY A 242 11.03 -12.71 -4.53
N ALA A 243 11.92 -12.62 -5.52
CA ALA A 243 11.53 -12.32 -6.89
C ALA A 243 10.68 -13.45 -7.50
N SER A 244 9.71 -13.09 -8.33
CA SER A 244 8.79 -14.03 -9.00
C SER A 244 8.98 -14.10 -10.51
N GLN A 245 9.65 -13.11 -11.11
CA GLN A 245 9.90 -13.01 -12.54
C GLN A 245 11.40 -12.80 -12.80
N PRO A 246 11.98 -13.44 -13.85
CA PRO A 246 13.39 -13.29 -14.19
C PRO A 246 13.68 -12.00 -14.95
N HIS A 247 12.69 -11.40 -15.63
CA HIS A 247 12.83 -10.10 -16.28
C HIS A 247 12.99 -9.02 -15.21
N LYS A 248 13.98 -8.13 -15.39
CA LYS A 248 14.31 -7.08 -14.43
C LYS A 248 13.18 -6.08 -14.18
N HIS A 249 12.73 -6.00 -12.94
CA HIS A 249 11.68 -5.09 -12.51
C HIS A 249 11.92 -4.62 -11.08
N MET A 250 11.63 -3.34 -10.87
CA MET A 250 11.44 -2.74 -9.55
C MET A 250 9.94 -2.56 -9.30
N GLN A 251 9.55 -2.36 -8.05
CA GLN A 251 8.16 -2.24 -7.66
C GLN A 251 7.98 -0.98 -6.83
N ALA A 252 6.83 -0.33 -6.93
CA ALA A 252 6.53 0.85 -6.13
C ALA A 252 5.06 0.87 -5.69
N ILE A 253 4.83 1.30 -4.45
CA ILE A 253 3.50 1.38 -3.84
C ILE A 253 3.32 2.77 -3.24
N PRO A 254 2.23 3.51 -3.54
CA PRO A 254 1.93 4.77 -2.87
C PRO A 254 1.78 4.54 -1.36
N VAL A 255 2.55 5.26 -0.52
CA VAL A 255 2.55 5.02 0.95
C VAL A 255 1.16 5.20 1.53
N PHE A 256 0.41 6.19 1.04
CA PHE A 256 -0.97 6.41 1.46
C PHE A 256 -1.86 5.17 1.32
N SER A 257 -1.67 4.36 0.28
CA SER A 257 -2.46 3.15 0.06
C SER A 257 -2.20 2.06 1.10
N MET A 258 -1.06 2.14 1.80
CA MET A 258 -0.65 1.18 2.81
C MET A 258 -1.08 1.61 4.22
N VAL A 259 -0.97 2.90 4.51
CA VAL A 259 -1.07 3.41 5.89
C VAL A 259 -2.38 4.14 6.19
N SER A 260 -3.22 4.39 5.18
CA SER A 260 -4.49 5.12 5.36
C SER A 260 -5.51 4.40 6.25
N GLU A 261 -5.47 3.08 6.31
CA GLU A 261 -6.30 2.26 7.21
C GLU A 261 -5.84 2.34 8.69
N PHE A 262 -4.63 2.87 8.94
CA PHE A 262 -3.94 2.79 10.22
C PHE A 262 -3.42 4.17 10.69
N PRO A 263 -4.28 5.01 11.28
CA PRO A 263 -3.90 6.33 11.80
C PRO A 263 -2.72 6.31 12.79
N GLU A 264 -2.51 5.19 13.49
CA GLU A 264 -1.41 4.94 14.42
C GLU A 264 -0.04 5.07 13.76
N LEU A 265 0.05 4.82 12.45
CA LEU A 265 1.28 4.93 11.67
C LEU A 265 1.61 6.37 11.27
N GLN A 266 0.68 7.32 11.46
CA GLN A 266 0.89 8.74 11.19
C GLN A 266 1.41 9.05 9.78
N GLY A 267 1.01 8.24 8.79
CA GLY A 267 1.42 8.43 7.40
C GLY A 267 2.81 7.87 7.04
N ARG A 268 3.45 7.13 7.95
CA ARG A 268 4.79 6.57 7.78
C ARG A 268 4.76 5.06 7.68
N LEU A 269 5.73 4.46 7.00
CA LEU A 269 5.86 3.01 7.02
C LEU A 269 6.32 2.51 8.40
N PRO A 270 5.87 1.31 8.82
CA PRO A 270 6.39 0.58 9.97
C PRO A 270 7.90 0.69 10.22
N ILE A 271 8.71 0.39 9.19
CA ILE A 271 10.17 0.34 9.31
C ILE A 271 10.78 1.69 9.65
N GLU A 272 10.13 2.80 9.27
CA GLU A 272 10.66 4.13 9.53
C GLU A 272 10.68 4.50 11.01
N ASN A 273 9.95 3.76 11.85
CA ASN A 273 10.03 3.89 13.31
C ASN A 273 11.38 3.44 13.88
N THR A 274 12.19 2.72 13.08
CA THR A 274 13.53 2.27 13.47
C THR A 274 14.63 3.25 13.10
N PHE A 275 14.33 4.23 12.24
CA PHE A 275 15.35 5.10 11.68
C PHE A 275 15.89 6.07 12.74
N PRO A 276 17.22 6.24 12.81
CA PRO A 276 17.82 7.24 13.68
C PRO A 276 17.36 8.64 13.28
N ARG A 277 17.49 9.59 14.21
CA ARG A 277 17.41 11.00 13.86
C ARG A 277 18.57 11.38 12.95
N GLU A 278 18.43 12.41 12.14
CA GLU A 278 19.49 12.83 11.20
C GLU A 278 20.82 13.10 11.91
N GLU A 279 20.79 13.65 13.13
CA GLU A 279 21.99 13.95 13.91
C GLU A 279 22.67 12.70 14.50
N GLU A 280 21.96 11.57 14.52
CA GLU A 280 22.43 10.28 15.04
C GLU A 280 22.96 9.37 13.91
N GLU A 281 22.87 9.79 12.64
CA GLU A 281 23.39 9.02 11.52
C GLU A 281 24.91 9.08 11.43
N ALA A 282 25.55 7.92 11.54
CA ALA A 282 26.94 7.74 11.17
C ALA A 282 27.05 7.37 9.68
N PRO A 283 27.68 8.21 8.83
CA PRO A 283 27.85 7.89 7.42
C PRO A 283 28.72 6.64 7.24
N GLY A 284 28.27 5.69 6.42
CA GLY A 284 29.08 4.55 5.98
C GLY A 284 29.15 3.37 6.95
N GLU A 285 28.35 3.33 8.01
CA GLU A 285 28.24 2.17 8.90
C GLU A 285 27.14 1.19 8.46
N CYS A 286 27.44 -0.11 8.50
CA CYS A 286 26.45 -1.16 8.38
C CYS A 286 25.72 -1.39 9.70
N ASN A 287 24.50 -1.90 9.61
CA ASN A 287 23.72 -2.35 10.76
C ASN A 287 23.42 -1.25 11.79
N THR A 288 23.19 -0.02 11.30
CA THR A 288 22.93 1.15 12.15
C THR A 288 21.55 1.10 12.82
N LEU A 289 20.60 0.34 12.26
CA LEU A 289 19.29 0.15 12.86
C LEU A 289 19.35 -0.99 13.89
N LYS A 290 18.53 -0.94 14.94
CA LYS A 290 18.43 -1.98 15.98
C LYS A 290 17.69 -3.24 15.50
N LEU A 291 18.07 -3.75 14.33
CA LEU A 291 17.50 -4.93 13.69
C LEU A 291 18.46 -6.13 13.85
N PRO A 292 17.93 -7.35 14.07
CA PRO A 292 18.75 -8.54 14.34
C PRO A 292 19.38 -9.19 13.10
N PHE A 293 19.24 -8.58 11.93
CA PHE A 293 19.70 -9.11 10.65
C PHE A 293 20.61 -8.11 9.95
N GLN A 294 21.45 -8.60 9.04
CA GLN A 294 22.43 -7.82 8.32
C GLN A 294 21.75 -6.88 7.32
N HIS A 295 22.00 -5.58 7.48
CA HIS A 295 21.43 -4.53 6.67
C HIS A 295 22.39 -3.33 6.57
N ALA A 296 22.12 -2.45 5.62
CA ALA A 296 22.69 -1.11 5.57
C ALA A 296 21.57 -0.11 5.35
N PHE A 297 21.68 1.06 5.97
CA PHE A 297 20.71 2.15 5.88
C PHE A 297 21.45 3.45 5.58
N ALA A 298 20.90 4.28 4.70
CA ALA A 298 21.45 5.60 4.40
C ALA A 298 20.36 6.57 3.97
N ARG A 299 20.44 7.82 4.44
CA ARG A 299 19.78 8.95 3.79
C ARG A 299 20.67 9.52 2.69
N PHE A 300 20.05 9.91 1.58
CA PHE A 300 20.73 10.49 0.41
C PHE A 300 20.25 11.91 0.08
N GLY A 301 19.24 12.42 0.80
CA GLY A 301 18.70 13.76 0.61
C GLY A 301 18.04 13.93 -0.77
N SER A 302 18.11 15.12 -1.35
CA SER A 302 17.30 15.47 -2.54
C SER A 302 17.86 15.01 -3.89
N LYS A 303 19.09 14.48 -3.98
CA LYS A 303 19.75 14.19 -5.26
C LYS A 303 19.72 12.69 -5.62
N PRO A 304 19.17 12.27 -6.78
CA PRO A 304 19.19 10.87 -7.21
C PRO A 304 20.59 10.26 -7.33
N ASP A 305 21.59 11.00 -7.82
CA ASP A 305 22.99 10.52 -7.91
C ASP A 305 23.58 10.14 -6.55
N ALA A 306 23.13 10.81 -5.48
CA ALA A 306 23.54 10.47 -4.12
C ALA A 306 22.94 9.12 -3.69
N ALA A 307 21.72 8.80 -4.13
CA ALA A 307 21.10 7.51 -3.87
C ALA A 307 21.87 6.37 -4.54
N ALA A 308 22.28 6.53 -5.81
CA ALA A 308 23.07 5.53 -6.52
C ALA A 308 24.44 5.28 -5.83
N THR A 309 25.11 6.35 -5.39
CA THR A 309 26.39 6.26 -4.67
C THR A 309 26.22 5.59 -3.30
N ALA A 310 25.18 5.96 -2.55
CA ALA A 310 24.83 5.34 -1.28
C ALA A 310 24.55 3.84 -1.48
N PHE A 311 23.74 3.48 -2.48
CA PHE A 311 23.43 2.10 -2.81
C PHE A 311 24.67 1.25 -3.06
N GLN A 312 25.64 1.71 -3.87
CA GLN A 312 26.87 0.96 -4.11
C GLN A 312 27.70 0.76 -2.84
N SER A 313 27.77 1.78 -1.97
CA SER A 313 28.47 1.71 -0.69
C SER A 313 27.78 0.72 0.26
N MET A 314 26.44 0.76 0.31
CA MET A 314 25.61 -0.15 1.11
C MET A 314 25.74 -1.60 0.62
N LEU A 315 25.76 -1.83 -0.69
CA LEU A 315 26.00 -3.16 -1.24
C LEU A 315 27.35 -3.71 -0.83
N HIS A 316 28.43 -2.92 -0.88
CA HIS A 316 29.75 -3.35 -0.38
C HIS A 316 29.68 -3.73 1.10
N CYS A 317 29.02 -2.89 1.89
CA CYS A 317 28.89 -3.08 3.32
C CYS A 317 28.12 -4.37 3.68
N VAL A 318 27.04 -4.66 2.95
CA VAL A 318 26.25 -5.88 3.13
C VAL A 318 26.95 -7.11 2.51
N ARG A 319 27.81 -6.93 1.50
CA ARG A 319 28.65 -7.99 0.91
C ARG A 319 29.76 -8.45 1.86
N ASP A 320 30.44 -7.55 2.58
CA ASP A 320 31.60 -7.91 3.41
C ASP A 320 31.28 -8.86 4.60
N GLY A 321 30.00 -9.10 4.90
CA GLY A 321 29.56 -10.12 5.87
C GLY A 321 29.35 -11.52 5.29
N VAL A 322 29.44 -11.72 3.97
CA VAL A 322 29.20 -12.99 3.28
C VAL A 322 30.26 -13.19 2.18
N SER A 323 30.70 -14.43 1.97
CA SER A 323 31.66 -14.83 0.91
C SER A 323 31.51 -14.07 -0.42
N SER A 324 32.63 -13.88 -1.14
CA SER A 324 32.93 -13.06 -2.35
C SER A 324 31.92 -12.92 -3.51
N SER A 325 30.71 -13.42 -3.42
CA SER A 325 29.58 -13.16 -4.33
C SER A 325 28.56 -12.24 -3.67
N VAL A 326 27.92 -11.38 -4.47
CA VAL A 326 26.73 -10.62 -4.05
C VAL A 326 25.63 -11.63 -3.73
N GLY A 327 25.51 -12.02 -2.47
CA GLY A 327 24.40 -12.87 -2.03
C GLY A 327 23.06 -12.20 -2.33
N SER A 328 21.96 -12.93 -2.11
CA SER A 328 20.62 -12.40 -2.31
C SER A 328 20.34 -11.20 -1.41
N TYR A 329 19.62 -10.19 -1.91
CA TYR A 329 19.32 -8.99 -1.14
C TYR A 329 17.97 -8.35 -1.53
N ASN A 330 17.40 -7.64 -0.57
CA ASN A 330 16.29 -6.72 -0.82
C ASN A 330 16.79 -5.27 -0.77
N VAL A 331 16.15 -4.42 -1.57
CA VAL A 331 16.32 -2.97 -1.52
C VAL A 331 14.95 -2.35 -1.27
N LEU A 332 14.92 -1.36 -0.40
CA LEU A 332 13.80 -0.48 -0.14
C LEU A 332 14.26 0.97 -0.37
N VAL A 333 13.40 1.75 -1.02
CA VAL A 333 13.66 3.15 -1.40
C VAL A 333 12.49 4.00 -0.95
N GLY A 334 12.76 4.97 -0.08
CA GLY A 334 11.80 6.02 0.28
C GLY A 334 12.10 7.34 -0.44
N ASP A 335 11.53 8.43 0.08
CA ASP A 335 11.69 9.78 -0.49
C ASP A 335 13.16 10.27 -0.46
N ASP A 336 13.87 9.96 0.63
CA ASP A 336 15.24 10.40 0.89
C ASP A 336 16.13 9.31 1.51
N TRP A 337 15.65 8.07 1.65
CA TRP A 337 16.34 6.99 2.33
C TRP A 337 16.38 5.69 1.52
N LEU A 338 17.43 4.89 1.78
CA LEU A 338 17.62 3.54 1.26
C LEU A 338 17.82 2.56 2.41
N LEU A 339 17.29 1.35 2.26
CA LEU A 339 17.58 0.21 3.13
C LEU A 339 17.91 -0.99 2.25
N VAL A 340 19.07 -1.60 2.47
CA VAL A 340 19.49 -2.85 1.84
C VAL A 340 19.53 -3.92 2.92
N VAL A 341 18.90 -5.07 2.67
CA VAL A 341 18.88 -6.21 3.60
C VAL A 341 19.46 -7.44 2.92
N ALA A 342 20.45 -8.08 3.54
CA ALA A 342 20.97 -9.37 3.06
C ALA A 342 19.97 -10.49 3.33
N ARG A 343 19.71 -11.29 2.31
CA ARG A 343 18.78 -12.43 2.34
C ARG A 343 19.54 -13.74 2.37
N SER A 344 19.07 -14.64 3.21
CA SER A 344 19.62 -16.01 3.35
C SER A 344 18.75 -17.03 2.62
N GLN A 345 17.44 -16.80 2.60
CA GLN A 345 16.45 -17.69 2.01
C GLN A 345 15.14 -16.94 1.74
N ARG A 346 14.33 -17.49 0.83
CA ARG A 346 13.01 -16.92 0.47
C ARG A 346 11.97 -16.96 1.59
N GLU A 347 11.89 -18.10 2.25
CA GLU A 347 10.78 -18.48 3.13
C GLU A 347 11.31 -19.00 4.46
N PHE A 348 10.58 -18.76 5.55
CA PHE A 348 10.87 -19.36 6.85
C PHE A 348 9.56 -19.89 7.47
N GLU A 349 9.53 -21.17 7.82
CA GLU A 349 8.38 -21.83 8.45
C GLU A 349 7.04 -21.62 7.71
N GLY A 350 7.05 -21.67 6.37
CA GLY A 350 5.86 -21.45 5.53
C GLY A 350 5.56 -19.98 5.23
N PHE A 351 6.41 -19.05 5.65
CA PHE A 351 6.23 -17.61 5.48
C PHE A 351 7.14 -17.05 4.36
N ASP A 352 6.59 -16.80 3.17
CA ASP A 352 7.30 -16.20 2.02
C ASP A 352 7.49 -14.69 2.27
N VAL A 353 8.74 -14.22 2.26
CA VAL A 353 9.08 -12.81 2.53
C VAL A 353 9.81 -12.22 1.33
N ASN A 354 9.31 -11.07 0.87
CA ASN A 354 10.00 -10.19 -0.07
C ASN A 354 10.38 -8.87 0.63
N ALA A 355 10.89 -7.90 -0.13
CA ALA A 355 11.30 -6.60 0.41
C ALA A 355 10.21 -5.89 1.25
N MET A 356 8.91 -6.05 0.93
CA MET A 356 7.83 -5.41 1.70
C MET A 356 7.73 -5.91 3.13
N GLY A 357 8.14 -7.15 3.41
CA GLY A 357 8.24 -7.64 4.78
C GLY A 357 9.20 -6.80 5.62
N PHE A 358 10.32 -6.39 5.05
CA PHE A 358 11.30 -5.50 5.69
C PHE A 358 10.84 -4.04 5.75
N ALA A 359 9.89 -3.63 4.91
CA ALA A 359 9.16 -2.36 5.08
C ALA A 359 8.18 -2.40 6.25
N GLY A 360 7.97 -3.58 6.84
CA GLY A 360 7.02 -3.91 7.90
C GLY A 360 5.59 -4.18 7.41
N ALA A 361 5.43 -4.58 6.14
CA ALA A 361 4.17 -5.05 5.57
C ALA A 361 4.27 -6.53 5.21
N LEU A 362 3.67 -7.39 6.05
CA LEU A 362 3.69 -8.84 5.91
C LEU A 362 2.43 -9.35 5.20
N LEU A 363 2.57 -10.39 4.36
CA LEU A 363 1.47 -11.04 3.65
C LEU A 363 1.35 -12.51 4.06
N VAL A 364 0.32 -12.82 4.84
CA VAL A 364 -0.01 -14.17 5.31
C VAL A 364 -0.91 -14.84 4.28
N LYS A 365 -0.45 -15.96 3.70
CA LYS A 365 -1.20 -16.72 2.68
C LYS A 365 -1.77 -18.05 3.16
N THR A 366 -1.27 -18.55 4.29
CA THR A 366 -1.61 -19.89 4.80
C THR A 366 -1.88 -19.86 6.29
N ARG A 367 -2.63 -20.85 6.78
CA ARG A 367 -2.86 -21.03 8.22
C ARG A 367 -1.56 -21.33 8.98
N GLN A 368 -0.62 -22.05 8.36
CA GLN A 368 0.70 -22.32 8.93
C GLN A 368 1.46 -21.01 9.17
N ALA A 369 1.52 -20.14 8.15
CA ALA A 369 2.17 -18.84 8.26
C ALA A 369 1.51 -17.94 9.33
N SER A 370 0.18 -17.97 9.46
CA SER A 370 -0.55 -17.25 10.53
C SER A 370 -0.13 -17.72 11.91
N ALA A 371 -0.21 -19.04 12.16
CA ALA A 371 0.13 -19.62 13.46
C ALA A 371 1.61 -19.39 13.82
N PHE A 372 2.50 -19.43 12.83
CA PHE A 372 3.90 -19.10 13.05
C PHE A 372 4.08 -17.62 13.40
N LEU A 373 3.47 -16.69 12.66
CA LEU A 373 3.55 -15.27 12.96
C LEU A 373 3.00 -14.92 14.35
N GLU A 374 1.88 -15.54 14.76
CA GLU A 374 1.27 -15.36 16.08
C GLU A 374 2.19 -15.84 17.22
N SER A 375 2.96 -16.90 17.01
CA SER A 375 3.83 -17.48 18.04
C SER A 375 5.23 -16.88 18.08
N ALA A 376 5.81 -16.54 16.92
CA ALA A 376 7.19 -16.05 16.79
C ALA A 376 7.28 -14.51 16.74
N GLY A 377 6.28 -13.87 16.15
CA GLY A 377 6.25 -12.42 15.91
C GLY A 377 6.98 -11.98 14.63
N PRO A 378 6.75 -10.74 14.17
CA PRO A 378 7.25 -10.25 12.89
C PRO A 378 8.78 -10.25 12.75
N ILE A 379 9.49 -9.84 13.81
CA ILE A 379 10.95 -9.72 13.77
C ILE A 379 11.62 -11.09 13.66
N GLU A 380 11.07 -12.12 14.30
CA GLU A 380 11.59 -13.48 14.19
C GLU A 380 11.39 -14.04 12.77
N VAL A 381 10.22 -13.80 12.16
CA VAL A 381 9.97 -14.14 10.75
C VAL A 381 11.01 -13.49 9.84
N LEU A 382 11.26 -12.18 10.00
CA LEU A 382 12.26 -11.46 9.21
C LEU A 382 13.69 -11.95 9.46
N SER A 383 14.00 -12.34 10.70
CA SER A 383 15.33 -12.85 11.07
C SER A 383 15.61 -14.20 10.39
N GLY A 384 14.60 -15.07 10.29
CA GLY A 384 14.77 -16.39 9.66
C GLY A 384 14.98 -16.37 8.15
N VAL A 385 14.62 -15.28 7.46
CA VAL A 385 14.82 -15.12 6.00
C VAL A 385 16.00 -14.21 5.63
N ALA A 386 16.63 -13.59 6.62
CA ALA A 386 17.75 -12.67 6.45
C ALA A 386 19.06 -13.29 6.95
N VAL A 387 20.18 -12.73 6.50
CA VAL A 387 21.49 -13.07 7.10
C VAL A 387 21.54 -12.47 8.51
N ALA A 388 21.99 -13.22 9.51
CA ALA A 388 22.08 -12.72 10.88
C ALA A 388 23.08 -11.55 10.98
N ALA A 389 22.78 -10.54 11.80
CA ALA A 389 23.73 -9.48 12.07
C ALA A 389 24.96 -10.05 12.81
N ALA A 390 26.17 -9.60 12.43
CA ALA A 390 27.37 -9.96 13.17
C ALA A 390 27.24 -9.47 14.62
N SER A 391 27.50 -10.34 15.60
CA SER A 391 27.54 -9.91 17.00
C SER A 391 28.62 -8.85 17.16
N PRO A 392 28.37 -7.74 17.90
CA PRO A 392 29.41 -6.77 18.19
C PRO A 392 30.56 -7.52 18.87
N SER A 393 31.74 -7.48 18.26
CA SER A 393 32.93 -8.10 18.82
C SER A 393 33.19 -7.46 20.17
N VAL A 394 32.87 -8.16 21.25
CA VAL A 394 33.21 -7.73 22.61
C VAL A 394 34.73 -7.74 22.68
N THR A 395 35.32 -6.57 22.43
CA THR A 395 36.73 -6.35 22.71
C THR A 395 36.84 -6.29 24.22
N VAL A 396 37.05 -7.44 24.85
CA VAL A 396 37.43 -7.53 26.25
C VAL A 396 38.78 -6.83 26.36
N THR A 397 38.75 -5.55 26.70
CA THR A 397 39.93 -4.84 27.17
C THR A 397 40.23 -5.40 28.56
N SER A 398 41.11 -6.40 28.61
CA SER A 398 41.71 -6.83 29.87
C SER A 398 42.44 -5.63 30.46
N ARG A 399 41.93 -5.13 31.59
CA ARG A 399 42.60 -4.14 32.41
C ARG A 399 43.77 -4.75 33.18
#